data_AF-A0A7Y4LXM6-F1
#
_entry.id   AF-A0A7Y4LXM6-F1
#
_cell.length_a   1.000
_cell.length_b   1.000
_cell.length_c   1.000
_cell.angle_alpha   90.00
_cell.angle_beta   90.00
_cell.angle_gamma   90.00
#
_symmetry.space_group_name_H-M   'P 1'
#
loop_
_entity.id
_entity.type
_entity.pdbx_description
1 polymer ?
#
loop_
_entity_poly.entity_id
_entity_poly.type
_entity_poly.pdbx_seq_one_letter_code
_entity_poly.pdbx_strand_id
1 'polypeptide(L)'
;MHRSIIISRLLISLALVVVLAGMASAQDRRQNAPGEFDFYVLALSWSPSFCEAAAERGNSGRSQAQCSRSYSFVVHGLWPQYERGFPEYCQRPSPRLDRNIMTSMLDLMPAPGLIFNEWDKHGTCSGLGARAYFESIRKARAAVKIPEEFLQLSEEKTIAPGDLEEAFIKINPGLSSSAISVTCSSRRLSEVRVCLSKDMQFRACEEIDRRACRRDEVVMPPVRGG
;
A
#
# COMPACT_ATOMS: atom_id res chain seq x y z
N MET A 1 -14.05 21.83 85.77
CA MET A 1 -15.35 21.27 85.32
C MET A 1 -15.28 21.06 83.83
N HIS A 2 -15.58 19.84 83.36
CA HIS A 2 -16.04 19.42 82.02
C HIS A 2 -15.21 19.83 80.78
N ARG A 3 -14.87 19.00 79.78
CA ARG A 3 -15.07 17.58 79.44
C ARG A 3 -14.22 17.37 78.17
N SER A 4 -13.51 16.24 78.05
CA SER A 4 -12.95 15.75 76.78
C SER A 4 -14.06 15.42 75.78
N ILE A 5 -13.80 15.48 74.47
CA ILE A 5 -14.25 14.53 73.43
C ILE A 5 -13.40 14.74 72.16
N ILE A 6 -12.74 13.65 71.75
CA ILE A 6 -12.11 13.40 70.44
C ILE A 6 -13.23 13.15 69.42
N ILE A 7 -13.11 13.59 68.16
CA ILE A 7 -13.55 12.84 66.96
C ILE A 7 -12.95 13.46 65.68
N SER A 8 -12.22 12.58 64.99
CA SER A 8 -11.82 12.51 63.58
C SER A 8 -12.77 13.17 62.56
N ARG A 9 -12.20 13.80 61.50
CA ARG A 9 -12.50 13.46 60.10
C ARG A 9 -11.58 14.19 59.10
N LEU A 10 -10.95 13.37 58.25
CA LEU A 10 -10.48 13.58 56.88
C LEU A 10 -10.35 15.02 56.37
N LEU A 11 -9.22 15.37 55.72
CA LEU A 11 -9.23 16.02 54.40
C LEU A 11 -7.89 15.82 53.66
N ILE A 12 -7.88 14.79 52.81
CA ILE A 12 -7.44 14.73 51.40
C ILE A 12 -5.98 15.14 51.08
N SER A 13 -5.17 14.10 50.87
CA SER A 13 -3.94 14.10 50.08
C SER A 13 -4.22 14.51 48.63
N LEU A 14 -3.69 15.64 48.17
CA LEU A 14 -3.72 16.02 46.76
C LEU A 14 -2.62 15.26 46.01
N ALA A 15 -2.94 14.05 45.54
CA ALA A 15 -2.09 13.30 44.63
C ALA A 15 -2.07 14.02 43.27
N LEU A 16 -0.88 14.47 42.87
CA LEU A 16 -0.58 15.01 41.56
C LEU A 16 -0.66 13.87 40.52
N VAL A 17 -1.85 13.63 39.97
CA VAL A 17 -2.03 12.74 38.83
C VAL A 17 -1.48 13.46 37.59
N VAL A 18 -0.23 13.16 37.26
CA VAL A 18 0.35 13.47 35.95
C VAL A 18 -0.43 12.64 34.93
N VAL A 19 -1.36 13.28 34.23
CA VAL A 19 -2.08 12.71 33.10
C VAL A 19 -1.07 12.50 31.98
N LEU A 20 -0.54 11.27 31.88
CA LEU A 20 0.03 10.72 30.65
C LEU A 20 -1.12 10.55 29.66
N ALA A 21 -1.59 11.66 29.07
CA ALA A 21 -2.40 11.61 27.87
C ALA A 21 -1.49 11.09 26.77
N GLY A 22 -1.51 9.76 26.59
CA GLY A 22 -0.79 9.08 25.53
C GLY A 22 -1.09 9.74 24.19
N MET A 23 -0.08 9.78 23.32
CA MET A 23 -0.22 10.21 21.94
C MET A 23 -1.20 9.26 21.24
N ALA A 24 -2.50 9.57 21.33
CA ALA A 24 -3.50 8.97 20.48
C ALA A 24 -3.13 9.41 19.07
N SER A 25 -2.62 8.49 18.25
CA SER A 25 -2.55 8.70 16.81
C SER A 25 -3.93 9.17 16.37
N ALA A 26 -4.01 10.37 15.80
CA ALA A 26 -5.26 10.93 15.36
C ALA A 26 -5.86 10.00 14.30
N GLN A 27 -6.77 9.11 14.72
CA GLN A 27 -7.61 8.37 13.80
C GLN A 27 -8.35 9.41 12.96
N ASP A 28 -8.22 9.29 11.64
CA ASP A 28 -8.90 10.18 10.72
C ASP A 28 -10.40 10.20 11.04
N ARG A 29 -10.97 11.40 11.19
CA ARG A 29 -12.38 11.60 11.58
C ARG A 29 -13.36 11.05 10.55
N ARG A 30 -12.89 10.74 9.33
CA ARG A 30 -13.68 10.13 8.25
C ARG A 30 -14.02 8.65 8.50
N GLN A 31 -13.41 7.97 9.49
CA GLN A 31 -13.81 6.65 9.99
C GLN A 31 -14.12 5.58 8.91
N ASN A 32 -13.27 5.44 7.88
CA ASN A 32 -13.49 4.50 6.77
C ASN A 32 -14.80 4.76 6.01
N ALA A 33 -15.25 6.02 5.90
CA ALA A 33 -16.38 6.37 5.05
C ALA A 33 -16.02 6.16 3.56
N PRO A 34 -16.82 5.41 2.77
CA PRO A 34 -16.58 5.25 1.35
C PRO A 34 -16.55 6.59 0.60
N GLY A 35 -15.55 6.80 -0.25
CA GLY A 35 -15.38 8.02 -1.07
C GLY A 35 -14.67 9.17 -0.37
N GLU A 36 -14.60 9.12 0.96
CA GLU A 36 -13.90 10.07 1.80
C GLU A 36 -12.43 9.65 1.94
N PHE A 37 -11.58 10.20 1.08
CA PHE A 37 -10.12 10.02 1.07
C PHE A 37 -9.47 11.15 0.26
N ASP A 38 -8.14 11.27 0.28
CA ASP A 38 -7.41 12.40 -0.30
C ASP A 38 -6.75 12.07 -1.65
N PHE A 39 -6.20 10.85 -1.79
CA PHE A 39 -5.51 10.41 -3.01
C PHE A 39 -5.48 8.89 -3.15
N TYR A 40 -4.98 8.39 -4.27
CA TYR A 40 -4.72 6.98 -4.50
C TYR A 40 -3.22 6.68 -4.47
N VAL A 41 -2.87 5.48 -4.03
CA VAL A 41 -1.56 4.87 -4.28
C VAL A 41 -1.74 3.69 -5.22
N LEU A 42 -1.13 3.76 -6.40
CA LEU A 42 -0.94 2.58 -7.25
C LEU A 42 0.29 1.81 -6.74
N ALA A 43 0.09 0.57 -6.32
CA ALA A 43 1.17 -0.33 -5.91
C ALA A 43 1.52 -1.30 -7.04
N LEU A 44 2.76 -1.24 -7.53
CA LEU A 44 3.31 -2.13 -8.54
C LEU A 44 4.29 -3.09 -7.89
N SER A 45 3.96 -4.38 -7.81
CA SER A 45 4.81 -5.40 -7.20
C SER A 45 5.83 -5.94 -8.20
N TRP A 46 7.09 -6.09 -7.76
CA TRP A 46 8.10 -6.82 -8.51
C TRP A 46 7.87 -8.32 -8.38
N SER A 47 7.31 -8.93 -9.42
CA SER A 47 6.85 -10.32 -9.41
C SER A 47 7.94 -11.34 -9.07
N PRO A 48 9.19 -11.23 -9.60
CA PRO A 48 10.25 -12.16 -9.23
C PRO A 48 10.53 -12.21 -7.72
N SER A 49 10.65 -11.06 -7.06
CA SER A 49 10.84 -11.00 -5.60
C SER A 49 9.66 -11.58 -4.82
N PHE A 50 8.43 -11.27 -5.25
CA PHE A 50 7.23 -11.85 -4.64
C PHE A 50 7.27 -13.38 -4.71
N CYS A 51 7.65 -13.91 -5.87
CA CYS A 51 7.65 -15.33 -6.09
C CYS A 51 8.80 -16.07 -5.41
N GLU A 52 9.98 -15.48 -5.27
CA GLU A 52 11.05 -16.04 -4.42
C GLU A 52 10.60 -16.08 -2.96
N ALA A 53 10.04 -14.98 -2.46
CA ALA A 53 9.52 -14.92 -1.09
C ALA A 53 8.35 -15.91 -0.87
N ALA A 54 7.53 -16.18 -1.89
CA ALA A 54 6.48 -17.19 -1.82
C ALA A 54 7.06 -18.61 -1.76
N ALA A 55 8.11 -18.91 -2.53
CA ALA A 55 8.80 -20.19 -2.49
C ALA A 55 9.49 -20.44 -1.14
N GLU A 56 10.17 -19.42 -0.60
CA GLU A 56 10.80 -19.46 0.74
C GLU A 56 9.79 -19.76 1.86
N ARG A 57 8.53 -19.31 1.71
CA ARG A 57 7.44 -19.58 2.66
C ARG A 57 6.69 -20.89 2.39
N GLY A 58 7.08 -21.67 1.38
CA GLY A 58 6.36 -22.88 0.98
C GLY A 58 4.97 -22.64 0.38
N ASN A 59 4.67 -21.42 -0.09
CA ASN A 59 3.35 -21.02 -0.60
C ASN A 59 3.31 -20.95 -2.15
N SER A 60 3.85 -21.98 -2.81
CA SER A 60 3.91 -22.06 -4.27
C SER A 60 2.54 -22.22 -4.94
N GLY A 61 1.56 -22.82 -4.26
CA GLY A 61 0.22 -23.07 -4.83
C GLY A 61 -0.64 -21.82 -5.04
N ARG A 62 -0.73 -20.91 -4.05
CA ARG A 62 -1.58 -19.70 -4.16
C ARG A 62 -1.00 -18.64 -5.10
N SER A 63 0.32 -18.65 -5.27
CA SER A 63 1.06 -17.72 -6.12
C SER A 63 1.36 -18.31 -7.50
N GLN A 64 0.93 -19.55 -7.77
CA GLN A 64 1.34 -20.32 -8.94
C GLN A 64 1.06 -19.62 -10.27
N ALA A 65 -0.09 -18.95 -10.41
CA ALA A 65 -0.46 -18.28 -11.66
C ALA A 65 0.45 -17.08 -12.00
N GLN A 66 0.86 -16.30 -10.98
CA GLN A 66 1.83 -15.23 -11.15
C GLN A 66 3.24 -15.79 -11.34
N CYS A 67 3.57 -16.85 -10.61
CA CYS A 67 4.92 -17.41 -10.58
C CYS A 67 5.27 -18.36 -11.73
N SER A 68 4.28 -18.78 -12.53
CA SER A 68 4.44 -19.64 -13.72
C SER A 68 4.68 -18.87 -15.02
N ARG A 69 4.59 -17.54 -15.00
CA ARG A 69 4.78 -16.68 -16.17
C ARG A 69 5.89 -15.66 -15.93
N SER A 70 6.44 -15.16 -17.03
CA SER A 70 7.50 -14.14 -17.08
C SER A 70 6.97 -12.74 -16.80
N TYR A 71 6.37 -12.51 -15.63
CA TYR A 71 5.95 -11.18 -15.22
C TYR A 71 7.11 -10.42 -14.57
N SER A 72 7.25 -9.15 -14.96
CA SER A 72 8.11 -8.16 -14.28
C SER A 72 7.30 -7.45 -13.18
N PHE A 73 6.86 -6.22 -13.42
CA PHE A 73 5.95 -5.51 -12.52
C PHE A 73 4.48 -5.86 -12.81
N VAL A 74 3.75 -6.21 -11.76
CA VAL A 74 2.29 -6.45 -11.80
C VAL A 74 1.58 -5.49 -10.86
N VAL A 75 0.30 -5.24 -11.10
CA VAL A 75 -0.49 -4.43 -10.19
C VAL A 75 -0.79 -5.24 -8.93
N HIS A 76 -0.37 -4.72 -7.78
CA HIS A 76 -0.83 -5.20 -6.48
C HIS A 76 -2.22 -4.62 -6.18
N GLY A 77 -2.39 -3.30 -6.30
CA GLY A 77 -3.67 -2.65 -6.04
C GLY A 77 -3.65 -1.13 -6.27
N LEU A 78 -4.80 -0.50 -6.08
CA LEU A 78 -5.00 0.95 -6.12
C LEU A 78 -5.71 1.39 -4.84
N TRP A 79 -4.96 1.99 -3.91
CA TRP A 79 -5.42 2.15 -2.55
C TRP A 79 -5.82 3.60 -2.27
N PRO A 80 -7.09 3.88 -1.91
CA PRO A 80 -7.46 5.16 -1.30
C PRO A 80 -6.56 5.43 -0.08
N GLN A 81 -6.08 6.66 0.06
CA GLN A 81 -5.21 7.12 1.15
C GLN A 81 -5.75 8.43 1.72
N TYR A 82 -5.48 8.65 3.00
CA TYR A 82 -5.52 9.99 3.59
C TYR A 82 -4.14 10.64 3.49
N GLU A 83 -4.03 11.94 3.74
CA GLU A 83 -2.72 12.59 3.95
C GLU A 83 -1.95 11.96 5.13
N ARG A 84 -2.69 11.38 6.09
CA ARG A 84 -2.15 10.58 7.19
C ARG A 84 -3.00 9.32 7.43
N GLY A 85 -2.45 8.17 7.12
CA GLY A 85 -3.12 6.87 7.19
C GLY A 85 -3.94 6.56 5.95
N PHE A 86 -4.82 5.56 6.05
CA PHE A 86 -5.66 5.14 4.94
C PHE A 86 -6.96 4.51 5.43
N PRO A 87 -8.04 4.62 4.66
CA PRO A 87 -9.25 3.87 4.93
C PRO A 87 -9.07 2.40 4.52
N GLU A 88 -9.69 1.49 5.26
CA GLU A 88 -9.79 0.08 4.89
C GLU A 88 -11.13 -0.54 5.30
N TYR A 89 -11.57 -1.54 4.54
CA TYR A 89 -12.79 -2.30 4.82
C TYR A 89 -14.04 -1.43 5.05
N CYS A 90 -14.23 -0.42 4.20
CA CYS A 90 -15.25 0.62 4.38
C CYS A 90 -16.70 0.14 4.23
N GLN A 91 -16.91 -1.08 3.72
CA GLN A 91 -18.22 -1.74 3.70
C GLN A 91 -18.09 -3.18 4.23
N ARG A 92 -18.87 -3.51 5.25
CA ARG A 92 -18.90 -4.83 5.89
C ARG A 92 -20.34 -5.29 6.12
N PRO A 93 -20.79 -6.41 5.51
CA PRO A 93 -20.06 -7.22 4.53
C PRO A 93 -19.77 -6.43 3.23
N SER A 94 -18.67 -6.75 2.55
CA SER A 94 -18.37 -6.15 1.25
C SER A 94 -19.40 -6.62 0.20
N PRO A 95 -19.78 -5.76 -0.76
CA PRO A 95 -20.55 -6.21 -1.91
C PRO A 95 -19.80 -7.32 -2.65
N ARG A 96 -20.52 -8.34 -3.12
CA ARG A 96 -19.90 -9.46 -3.84
C ARG A 96 -19.25 -8.97 -5.14
N LEU A 97 -17.97 -9.27 -5.33
CA LEU A 97 -17.28 -9.04 -6.60
C LEU A 97 -17.72 -10.08 -7.65
N ASP A 98 -18.16 -9.59 -8.81
CA ASP A 98 -18.45 -10.44 -9.97
C ASP A 98 -17.16 -11.14 -10.45
N ARG A 99 -17.24 -12.45 -10.68
CA ARG A 99 -16.11 -13.25 -11.18
C ARG A 99 -15.62 -12.77 -12.55
N ASN A 100 -16.48 -12.22 -13.39
CA ASN A 100 -16.09 -11.69 -14.70
C ASN A 100 -15.17 -10.47 -14.56
N ILE A 101 -15.41 -9.61 -13.56
CA ILE A 101 -14.51 -8.49 -13.26
C ILE A 101 -13.15 -9.03 -12.81
N MET A 102 -13.14 -10.00 -11.90
CA MET A 102 -11.90 -10.64 -11.46
C MET A 102 -11.12 -11.26 -12.63
N THR A 103 -11.76 -12.10 -13.43
CA THR A 103 -11.10 -12.73 -14.59
C THR A 103 -10.58 -11.70 -15.57
N SER A 104 -11.31 -10.59 -15.77
CA SER A 104 -10.88 -9.52 -16.64
C SER A 104 -9.59 -8.84 -16.18
N MET A 105 -9.21 -8.92 -14.89
CA MET A 105 -8.03 -8.23 -14.35
C MET A 105 -6.76 -9.09 -14.30
N LEU A 106 -6.83 -10.36 -14.69
CA LEU A 106 -5.71 -11.31 -14.57
C LEU A 106 -4.50 -11.00 -15.48
N ASP A 107 -4.68 -10.13 -16.48
CA ASP A 107 -3.61 -9.58 -17.31
C ASP A 107 -2.70 -8.61 -16.54
N LEU A 108 -3.25 -7.88 -15.57
CA LEU A 108 -2.52 -6.90 -14.75
C LEU A 108 -2.26 -7.39 -13.32
N MET A 109 -3.15 -8.22 -12.78
CA MET A 109 -3.18 -8.71 -11.40
C MET A 109 -3.27 -10.24 -11.41
N PRO A 110 -2.17 -10.97 -11.65
CA PRO A 110 -2.19 -12.42 -11.93
C PRO A 110 -2.40 -13.30 -10.68
N ALA A 111 -3.29 -12.89 -9.78
CA ALA A 111 -3.65 -13.61 -8.56
C ALA A 111 -5.15 -13.39 -8.24
N PRO A 112 -6.05 -14.34 -8.57
CA PRO A 112 -7.48 -14.21 -8.32
C PRO A 112 -7.84 -13.83 -6.88
N GLY A 113 -7.21 -14.49 -5.90
CA GLY A 113 -7.45 -14.21 -4.47
C GLY A 113 -7.03 -12.79 -4.07
N LEU A 114 -5.98 -12.24 -4.70
CA LEU A 114 -5.57 -10.86 -4.47
C LEU A 114 -6.68 -9.91 -4.92
N ILE A 115 -7.24 -10.11 -6.11
CA ILE A 115 -8.28 -9.23 -6.67
C ILE A 115 -9.51 -9.13 -5.74
N PHE A 116 -9.95 -10.26 -5.17
CA PHE A 116 -11.04 -10.25 -4.18
C PHE A 116 -10.65 -9.47 -2.92
N ASN A 117 -9.45 -9.71 -2.37
CA ASN A 117 -8.98 -9.01 -1.18
C ASN A 117 -8.83 -7.50 -1.41
N GLU A 118 -8.33 -7.09 -2.57
CA GLU A 118 -8.18 -5.69 -2.96
C GLU A 118 -9.53 -4.98 -3.06
N TRP A 119 -10.55 -5.66 -3.57
CA TRP A 119 -11.92 -5.13 -3.56
C TRP A 119 -12.43 -4.94 -2.13
N ASP A 120 -12.37 -6.00 -1.31
CA ASP A 120 -12.92 -5.99 0.04
C ASP A 120 -12.25 -4.93 0.92
N LYS A 121 -10.91 -4.86 0.86
CA LYS A 121 -10.10 -4.00 1.72
C LYS A 121 -10.03 -2.56 1.23
N HIS A 122 -9.82 -2.34 -0.06
CA HIS A 122 -9.50 -1.02 -0.61
C HIS A 122 -10.57 -0.50 -1.58
N GLY A 123 -11.13 -1.37 -2.42
CA GLY A 123 -12.15 -1.01 -3.39
C GLY A 123 -13.42 -0.45 -2.76
N THR A 124 -13.89 -1.04 -1.67
CA THR A 124 -15.07 -0.56 -0.93
C THR A 124 -14.91 0.86 -0.35
N CYS A 125 -13.67 1.33 -0.19
CA CYS A 125 -13.34 2.66 0.31
C CYS A 125 -13.31 3.74 -0.75
N SER A 126 -13.26 3.37 -2.04
CA SER A 126 -13.19 4.32 -3.15
C SER A 126 -14.48 5.15 -3.34
N GLY A 127 -15.61 4.70 -2.78
CA GLY A 127 -16.94 5.24 -3.08
C GLY A 127 -17.48 4.82 -4.46
N LEU A 128 -16.70 4.04 -5.23
CA LEU A 128 -17.08 3.53 -6.54
C LEU A 128 -17.71 2.15 -6.43
N GLY A 129 -18.55 1.80 -7.41
CA GLY A 129 -18.92 0.40 -7.65
C GLY A 129 -17.74 -0.41 -8.18
N ALA A 130 -17.77 -1.73 -7.99
CA ALA A 130 -16.66 -2.64 -8.34
C ALA A 130 -16.11 -2.43 -9.75
N ARG A 131 -16.97 -2.35 -10.76
CA ARG A 131 -16.54 -2.13 -12.16
C ARG A 131 -15.73 -0.85 -12.32
N ALA A 132 -16.24 0.27 -11.81
CA ALA A 132 -15.57 1.57 -11.91
C ALA A 132 -14.26 1.62 -11.11
N TYR A 133 -14.17 0.92 -9.98
CA TYR A 133 -12.92 0.79 -9.23
C TYR A 133 -11.85 0.03 -10.02
N PHE A 134 -12.18 -1.12 -10.60
CA PHE A 134 -11.22 -1.89 -11.41
C PHE A 134 -10.87 -1.21 -12.76
N GLU A 135 -11.79 -0.44 -13.34
CA GLU A 135 -11.46 0.47 -14.45
C GLU A 135 -10.48 1.57 -14.03
N SER A 136 -10.61 2.09 -12.80
CA SER A 136 -9.67 3.06 -12.24
C SER A 136 -8.27 2.45 -12.05
N ILE A 137 -8.17 1.18 -11.63
CA ILE A 137 -6.91 0.44 -11.60
C ILE A 137 -6.25 0.40 -12.98
N ARG A 138 -7.02 0.10 -14.04
CA ARG A 138 -6.49 0.09 -15.42
C ARG A 138 -6.00 1.48 -15.85
N LYS A 139 -6.76 2.53 -15.55
CA LYS A 139 -6.36 3.92 -15.85
C LYS A 139 -5.08 4.30 -15.11
N ALA A 140 -5.00 4.01 -13.81
CA ALA A 140 -3.81 4.25 -13.00
C ALA A 140 -2.59 3.51 -13.56
N ARG A 141 -2.74 2.21 -13.90
CA ARG A 141 -1.66 1.44 -14.50
C ARG A 141 -1.22 2.02 -15.85
N ALA A 142 -2.16 2.45 -16.69
CA ALA A 142 -1.86 3.04 -18.00
C ALA A 142 -1.14 4.40 -17.90
N ALA A 143 -1.36 5.15 -16.82
CA ALA A 143 -0.68 6.43 -16.57
C ALA A 143 0.82 6.25 -16.25
N VAL A 144 1.23 5.08 -15.73
CA VAL A 144 2.62 4.79 -15.35
C VAL A 144 3.31 3.91 -16.39
N LYS A 145 4.32 4.46 -17.07
CA LYS A 145 5.25 3.71 -17.91
C LYS A 145 6.31 3.04 -17.05
N ILE A 146 6.68 1.81 -17.42
CA ILE A 146 7.72 1.04 -16.74
C ILE A 146 8.98 1.08 -17.61
N PRO A 147 10.17 1.38 -17.06
CA PRO A 147 11.42 1.36 -17.81
C PRO A 147 11.66 0.02 -18.51
N GLU A 148 12.04 0.05 -19.79
CA GLU A 148 12.24 -1.14 -20.62
C GLU A 148 13.28 -2.10 -20.01
N GLU A 149 14.33 -1.54 -19.41
CA GLU A 149 15.36 -2.29 -18.67
C GLU A 149 14.83 -3.14 -17.51
N PHE A 150 13.63 -2.83 -16.99
CA PHE A 150 12.96 -3.63 -15.96
C PHE A 150 11.87 -4.54 -16.53
N LEU A 151 11.40 -4.33 -17.75
CA LEU A 151 10.37 -5.19 -18.36
C LEU A 151 10.92 -6.58 -18.68
N GLN A 152 12.17 -6.65 -19.11
CA GLN A 152 12.83 -7.87 -19.59
C GLN A 152 14.15 -8.13 -18.85
N LEU A 153 14.20 -7.84 -17.54
CA LEU A 153 15.40 -8.01 -16.76
C LEU A 153 15.82 -9.50 -16.73
N SER A 154 16.88 -9.85 -17.47
CA SER A 154 17.34 -11.23 -17.66
C SER A 154 18.35 -11.70 -16.61
N GLU A 155 19.03 -10.78 -15.93
CA GLU A 155 20.04 -11.07 -14.91
C GLU A 155 19.68 -10.37 -13.59
N GLU A 156 20.16 -10.90 -12.46
CA GLU A 156 20.01 -10.24 -11.17
C GLU A 156 20.64 -8.84 -11.22
N LYS A 157 19.88 -7.83 -10.79
CA LYS A 157 20.35 -6.45 -10.72
C LYS A 157 20.34 -5.98 -9.28
N THR A 158 21.46 -5.40 -8.86
CA THR A 158 21.53 -4.59 -7.64
C THR A 158 21.45 -3.13 -8.03
N ILE A 159 20.59 -2.37 -7.35
CA ILE A 159 20.31 -0.96 -7.68
C ILE A 159 19.97 -0.18 -6.41
N ALA A 160 20.36 1.08 -6.33
CA ALA A 160 19.89 1.97 -5.27
C ALA A 160 18.40 2.30 -5.46
N PRO A 161 17.58 2.36 -4.40
CA PRO A 161 16.18 2.75 -4.51
C PRO A 161 15.97 4.09 -5.24
N GLY A 162 16.84 5.08 -4.98
CA GLY A 162 16.80 6.38 -5.66
C GLY A 162 17.02 6.27 -7.17
N ASP A 163 18.03 5.50 -7.62
CA ASP A 163 18.29 5.28 -9.04
C ASP A 163 17.11 4.58 -9.74
N LEU A 164 16.42 3.67 -9.03
CA LEU A 164 15.21 3.03 -9.54
C LEU A 164 14.07 4.06 -9.70
N GLU A 165 13.87 4.94 -8.73
CA GLU A 165 12.89 6.03 -8.84
C GLU A 165 13.22 6.99 -9.98
N GLU A 166 14.49 7.37 -10.13
CA GLU A 166 14.97 8.22 -11.22
C GLU A 166 14.70 7.59 -12.61
N ALA A 167 14.90 6.28 -12.75
CA ALA A 167 14.58 5.56 -13.99
C ALA A 167 13.09 5.66 -14.33
N PHE A 168 12.19 5.55 -13.35
CA PHE A 168 10.76 5.77 -13.56
C PHE A 168 10.43 7.23 -13.88
N ILE A 169 10.97 8.18 -13.13
CA ILE A 169 10.74 9.63 -13.32
C ILE A 169 11.14 10.06 -14.73
N LYS A 170 12.30 9.61 -15.21
CA LYS A 170 12.85 9.96 -16.53
C LYS A 170 11.89 9.68 -17.70
N ILE A 171 11.05 8.65 -17.60
CA ILE A 171 10.16 8.24 -18.69
C ILE A 171 8.67 8.57 -18.43
N ASN A 172 8.34 9.14 -17.26
CA ASN A 172 6.98 9.50 -16.86
C ASN A 172 6.88 11.01 -16.64
N PRO A 173 6.55 11.80 -17.68
CA PRO A 173 6.39 13.25 -17.54
C PRO A 173 5.38 13.60 -16.44
N GLY A 174 5.77 14.50 -15.55
CA GLY A 174 4.95 14.93 -14.40
C GLY A 174 5.14 14.09 -13.13
N LEU A 175 5.79 12.93 -13.20
CA LEU A 175 6.17 12.16 -12.00
C LEU A 175 7.38 12.83 -11.35
N SER A 176 7.28 13.17 -10.07
CA SER A 176 8.37 13.72 -9.27
C SER A 176 8.84 12.71 -8.22
N SER A 177 10.01 12.93 -7.62
CA SER A 177 10.53 12.13 -6.50
C SER A 177 9.58 12.10 -5.30
N SER A 178 8.82 13.18 -5.07
CA SER A 178 7.82 13.23 -3.99
C SER A 178 6.53 12.43 -4.27
N ALA A 179 6.37 11.90 -5.49
CA ALA A 179 5.17 11.22 -5.98
C ALA A 179 5.38 9.72 -6.24
N ILE A 180 6.60 9.22 -6.04
CA ILE A 180 6.98 7.82 -6.17
C ILE A 180 7.68 7.37 -4.88
N SER A 181 7.58 6.09 -4.55
CA SER A 181 8.32 5.51 -3.44
C SER A 181 8.63 4.05 -3.70
N VAL A 182 9.89 3.67 -3.53
CA VAL A 182 10.33 2.27 -3.55
C VAL A 182 10.19 1.63 -2.18
N THR A 183 9.61 0.43 -2.14
CA THR A 183 9.58 -0.39 -0.93
C THR A 183 10.38 -1.67 -1.13
N CYS A 184 10.99 -2.15 -0.05
CA CYS A 184 11.81 -3.36 -0.07
C CYS A 184 11.44 -4.29 1.09
N SER A 185 11.71 -5.57 0.90
CA SER A 185 11.54 -6.60 1.92
C SER A 185 12.80 -7.46 1.96
N SER A 186 13.35 -7.67 3.17
CA SER A 186 14.68 -8.25 3.34
C SER A 186 15.73 -7.44 2.54
N ARG A 187 16.39 -8.05 1.55
CA ARG A 187 17.33 -7.38 0.63
C ARG A 187 16.73 -7.05 -0.74
N ARG A 188 15.49 -7.44 -1.02
CA ARG A 188 14.91 -7.41 -2.37
C ARG A 188 13.94 -6.25 -2.57
N LEU A 189 13.87 -5.75 -3.80
CA LEU A 189 12.79 -4.86 -4.24
C LEU A 189 11.45 -5.55 -4.01
N SER A 190 10.49 -4.85 -3.40
CA SER A 190 9.14 -5.36 -3.18
C SER A 190 8.15 -4.69 -4.13
N GLU A 191 8.04 -3.36 -4.06
CA GLU A 191 7.07 -2.60 -4.84
C GLU A 191 7.62 -1.22 -5.21
N VAL A 192 7.11 -0.70 -6.33
CA VAL A 192 7.11 0.73 -6.63
C VAL A 192 5.70 1.24 -6.37
N ARG A 193 5.58 2.29 -5.56
CA ARG A 193 4.31 2.95 -5.22
C ARG A 193 4.27 4.32 -5.87
N VAL A 194 3.19 4.61 -6.59
CA VAL A 194 3.00 5.88 -7.27
C VAL A 194 1.73 6.55 -6.76
N CYS A 195 1.86 7.81 -6.36
CA CYS A 195 0.77 8.58 -5.79
C CYS A 195 0.04 9.38 -6.85
N LEU A 196 -1.28 9.22 -6.84
CA LEU A 196 -2.18 9.72 -7.86
C LEU A 196 -3.33 10.49 -7.21
N SER A 197 -3.71 11.62 -7.77
CA SER A 197 -4.95 12.30 -7.42
C SER A 197 -6.16 11.43 -7.83
N LYS A 198 -7.37 11.82 -7.40
CA LYS A 198 -8.60 11.07 -7.74
C LYS A 198 -8.89 11.02 -9.24
N ASP A 199 -8.35 11.96 -10.00
CA ASP A 199 -8.38 12.06 -11.47
C ASP A 199 -7.12 11.48 -12.15
N MET A 200 -6.34 10.66 -11.43
CA MET A 200 -5.20 9.89 -11.93
C MET A 200 -4.00 10.72 -12.39
N GLN A 201 -3.84 11.94 -11.88
CA GLN A 201 -2.64 12.76 -12.11
C GLN A 201 -1.61 12.49 -11.02
N PHE A 202 -0.32 12.55 -11.37
CA PHE A 202 0.75 12.43 -10.38
C PHE A 202 0.67 13.54 -9.34
N ARG A 203 0.86 13.18 -8.07
CA ARG A 203 0.90 14.15 -6.96
C ARG A 203 1.85 13.68 -5.86
N ALA A 204 2.32 14.64 -5.06
CA ALA A 204 3.13 14.34 -3.90
C ALA A 204 2.36 13.59 -2.80
N CYS A 205 3.07 12.75 -2.04
CA CYS A 205 2.53 11.98 -0.90
C CYS A 205 3.60 11.71 0.18
N GLU A 206 3.86 12.71 1.03
CA GLU A 206 4.97 12.67 1.98
C GLU A 206 4.97 11.46 2.94
N GLU A 207 3.80 10.98 3.39
CA GLU A 207 3.77 9.84 4.32
C GLU A 207 4.25 8.54 3.66
N ILE A 208 3.88 8.33 2.40
CA ILE A 208 4.31 7.14 1.64
C ILE A 208 5.80 7.21 1.38
N ASP A 209 6.29 8.37 0.96
CA ASP A 209 7.72 8.65 0.74
C ASP A 209 8.56 8.43 2.01
N ARG A 210 8.08 8.91 3.18
CA ARG A 210 8.75 8.67 4.48
C ARG A 210 8.89 7.19 4.88
N ARG A 211 8.11 6.31 4.25
CA ARG A 211 8.14 4.85 4.46
C ARG A 211 8.91 4.11 3.36
N ALA A 212 9.64 4.82 2.51
CA ALA A 212 10.49 4.24 1.48
C ALA A 212 11.55 3.29 2.06
N CYS A 213 12.07 2.43 1.19
CA CYS A 213 13.20 1.57 1.48
C CYS A 213 14.41 2.39 1.92
N ARG A 214 14.98 2.06 3.08
CA ARG A 214 16.15 2.75 3.65
C ARG A 214 17.48 2.05 3.39
N ARG A 215 17.48 1.04 2.53
CA ARG A 215 18.72 0.35 2.16
C ARG A 215 19.43 1.15 1.09
N ASP A 216 20.76 1.13 1.12
CA ASP A 216 21.58 1.74 0.08
C ASP A 216 21.31 1.06 -1.28
N GLU A 217 21.11 -0.26 -1.26
CA GLU A 217 20.81 -1.05 -2.45
C GLU A 217 19.74 -2.11 -2.19
N VAL A 218 19.02 -2.45 -3.25
CA VAL A 218 18.07 -3.57 -3.32
C VAL A 218 18.40 -4.49 -4.47
N VAL A 219 18.07 -5.76 -4.27
CA VAL A 219 18.23 -6.80 -5.28
C VAL A 219 16.93 -6.97 -6.05
N MET A 220 17.04 -7.00 -7.38
CA MET A 220 15.97 -7.31 -8.33
C MET A 220 16.31 -8.65 -8.99
N PRO A 221 15.70 -9.77 -8.55
CA PRO A 221 15.83 -11.04 -9.24
C PRO A 221 15.29 -10.92 -10.68
N PRO A 222 15.83 -11.69 -11.63
CA PRO A 222 15.43 -11.61 -13.02
C PRO A 222 13.98 -12.07 -13.23
N VAL A 223 13.39 -11.60 -14.32
CA VAL A 223 12.10 -12.12 -14.81
C VAL A 223 12.28 -13.59 -15.16
N ARG A 224 11.37 -14.45 -14.66
CA ARG A 224 11.49 -15.90 -14.89
C ARG A 224 11.31 -16.26 -16.36
N GLY A 225 12.09 -17.23 -16.84
CA GLY A 225 11.97 -17.77 -18.20
C GLY A 225 12.75 -16.99 -19.27
N GLY A 226 13.73 -16.18 -18.86
CA GLY A 226 14.85 -15.78 -19.72
C GLY A 226 15.84 -16.93 -19.94
#